data_AF-A0A7C4X5T4-F1
#
_entry.id   AF-A0A7C4X5T4-F1
#
_cell.length_a   1.000
_cell.length_b   1.000
_cell.length_c   1.000
_cell.angle_alpha   90.00
_cell.angle_beta   90.00
_cell.angle_gamma   90.00
#
_symmetry.space_group_name_H-M   'P 1'
#
loop_
_entity.id
_entity.type
_entity.pdbx_description
1 polymer ?
#
loop_
_entity_poly.entity_id
_entity_poly.type
_entity_poly.pdbx_seq_one_letter_code
_entity_poly.pdbx_strand_id
1 'polypeptide(L)' 'MQVGCGVYEHSVNGRPYLYFWHYVTRAGSRIQVKEYVGPADSMRSRTEAVRRCEAYYARMSQELERLKAASVADLRGLP' A
#
# COMPACT_ATOMS: atom_id res chain seq x y z
N MET A 1 -10.26 -1.63 -8.80
CA MET A 1 -9.18 -1.15 -7.91
C MET A 1 -8.55 -2.38 -7.25
N GLN A 2 -7.23 -2.50 -7.16
CA GLN A 2 -6.61 -3.49 -6.27
C GLN A 2 -6.02 -2.72 -5.10
N VAL A 3 -6.54 -3.00 -3.92
CA VAL A 3 -6.11 -2.39 -2.66
C VAL A 3 -5.31 -3.44 -1.92
N GLY A 4 -4.10 -3.10 -1.55
CA GLY A 4 -3.25 -4.00 -0.80
C GLY A 4 -1.88 -3.44 -0.62
N CYS A 5 -1.38 -3.56 0.60
CA CYS A 5 0.00 -3.42 0.94
C CYS A 5 0.39 -4.49 1.95
N GLY A 6 1.68 -4.61 2.20
CA GLY A 6 2.20 -5.45 3.26
C GLY A 6 3.70 -5.35 3.35
N VAL A 7 4.27 -6.17 4.23
CA VAL A 7 5.70 -6.22 4.46
C VAL A 7 6.13 -7.67 4.32
N TYR A 8 7.25 -7.90 3.66
CA TYR A 8 7.90 -9.21 3.61
C TYR A 8 9.37 -9.07 3.99
N GLU A 9 9.92 -10.15 4.54
CA GLU A 9 11.35 -10.26 4.80
C GLU A 9 12.05 -10.92 3.62
N HIS A 10 13.21 -10.38 3.26
CA HIS A 10 14.09 -10.93 2.24
C HIS A 10 15.51 -11.00 2.77
N SER A 11 16.13 -12.17 2.66
CA SER A 11 17.49 -12.40 3.12
C SER A 11 18.50 -12.11 2.02
N VAL A 12 19.46 -11.23 2.30
CA VAL A 12 20.59 -10.92 1.41
C VAL A 12 21.88 -11.22 2.17
N ASN A 13 22.71 -12.13 1.65
CA ASN A 13 23.95 -12.60 2.30
C ASN A 13 23.73 -13.03 3.77
N GLY A 14 22.62 -13.73 4.03
CA GLY A 14 22.27 -14.23 5.37
C GLY A 14 21.69 -13.18 6.32
N ARG A 15 21.56 -11.91 5.91
CA ARG A 15 20.96 -10.85 6.73
C ARG A 15 19.51 -10.58 6.29
N PRO A 16 18.52 -10.60 7.20
CA PRO A 16 17.13 -10.36 6.86
C PRO A 16 16.83 -8.85 6.75
N TYR A 17 16.09 -8.49 5.71
CA TYR A 17 15.68 -7.12 5.44
C TYR A 17 14.19 -7.02 5.16
N LEU A 18 13.57 -5.94 5.63
CA LEU A 18 12.16 -5.64 5.39
C LEU A 18 11.97 -4.90 4.06
N TYR A 19 10.99 -5.36 3.31
CA TYR A 19 10.50 -4.72 2.10
C TYR A 19 9.00 -4.46 2.24
N PHE A 20 8.60 -3.22 2.02
CA PHE A 20 7.21 -2.82 1.93
C PHE A 20 6.74 -3.03 0.49
N TRP A 21 5.59 -3.68 0.29
CA TRP A 21 4.97 -3.79 -1.02
C TRP A 21 3.61 -3.11 -1.02
N HIS A 22 3.22 -2.53 -2.15
CA HIS A 22 1.88 -1.96 -2.34
C HIS A 22 1.48 -1.88 -3.80
N TYR A 23 0.18 -1.83 -4.06
CA TYR A 23 -0.33 -1.56 -5.40
C TYR A 23 -0.40 -0.06 -5.69
N VAL A 24 0.08 0.31 -6.88
CA VAL A 24 -0.10 1.64 -7.49
C VAL A 24 -0.85 1.52 -8.82
N THR A 25 -1.64 2.55 -9.14
CA THR A 25 -2.24 2.72 -10.47
C THR A 25 -1.39 3.74 -11.23
N ARG A 26 -0.84 3.36 -12.38
CA ARG A 26 -0.04 4.24 -13.24
C ARG A 26 -0.45 4.06 -14.70
N ALA A 27 -0.90 5.14 -15.33
CA ALA A 27 -1.32 5.16 -16.74
C ALA A 27 -2.29 4.02 -17.12
N GLY A 28 -3.30 3.77 -16.27
CA GLY A 28 -4.28 2.69 -16.48
C GLY A 28 -3.78 1.28 -16.11
N SER A 29 -2.47 1.08 -16.00
CA SER A 29 -1.86 -0.18 -15.58
C SER A 29 -1.66 -0.25 -14.07
N ARG A 30 -1.83 -1.46 -13.53
CA ARG A 30 -1.63 -1.76 -12.10
C ARG A 30 -0.29 -2.42 -11.88
N ILE A 31 0.49 -1.91 -10.94
CA ILE A 31 1.84 -2.41 -10.65
C ILE A 31 1.96 -2.65 -9.14
N GLN A 32 2.52 -3.79 -8.76
CA GLN A 32 2.98 -4.03 -7.39
C GLN A 32 4.39 -3.47 -7.25
N VAL A 33 4.55 -2.45 -6.42
CA VAL A 33 5.85 -1.84 -6.11
C VAL A 33 6.38 -2.49 -4.84
N LYS A 34 7.70 -2.72 -4.77
CA LYS A 34 8.41 -3.26 -3.61
C LYS A 34 9.54 -2.30 -3.25
N GLU A 35 9.56 -1.82 -2.02
CA GLU A 35 10.47 -0.77 -1.55
C GLU A 35 11.22 -1.28 -0.33
N TYR A 36 12.55 -1.18 -0.37
CA TYR A 36 13.39 -1.48 0.78
C TYR A 36 13.06 -0.55 1.95
N VAL A 37 12.98 -1.12 3.15
CA VAL A 37 12.73 -0.38 4.40
C VAL A 37 13.98 -0.35 5.27
N GLY A 38 14.63 -1.49 5.47
CA GLY A 38 15.80 -1.61 6.34
C GLY A 38 16.00 -3.01 6.92
N PRO A 39 17.01 -3.21 7.80
CA PRO A 39 17.22 -4.48 8.50
C PRO A 39 16.00 -4.92 9.32
N ALA A 40 15.71 -6.22 9.35
CA ALA A 40 14.51 -6.73 10.05
C ALA A 40 14.62 -6.71 11.59
N ASP A 41 15.83 -6.67 12.12
CA ASP A 41 16.13 -6.54 13.55
C ASP A 41 16.12 -5.07 14.03
N SER A 42 16.12 -4.11 13.11
CA SER A 42 16.06 -2.68 13.42
C SER A 42 14.65 -2.25 13.83
N MET A 43 14.51 -1.80 15.08
CA MET A 43 13.26 -1.21 15.59
C MET A 43 12.78 -0.04 14.73
N ARG A 44 13.72 0.82 14.28
CA ARG A 44 13.41 1.93 13.35
C ARG A 44 12.78 1.44 12.05
N SER A 45 13.28 0.33 11.51
CA SER A 45 12.78 -0.24 10.25
C SER A 45 11.40 -0.85 10.44
N ARG A 46 11.12 -1.48 11.58
CA ARG A 46 9.78 -1.96 11.94
C ARG A 46 8.79 -0.82 12.10
N THR A 47 9.16 0.25 12.82
CA THR A 47 8.31 1.44 12.98
C THR A 47 7.99 2.09 11.63
N GLU A 48 8.99 2.21 10.75
CA GLU A 48 8.77 2.74 9.40
C GLU A 48 7.86 1.84 8.56
N ALA A 49 8.01 0.52 8.66
CA ALA A 49 7.14 -0.43 7.96
C ALA A 49 5.67 -0.31 8.41
N VAL A 50 5.42 -0.19 9.72
CA VAL A 50 4.07 0.06 10.27
C VAL A 50 3.51 1.37 9.73
N ARG A 51 4.28 2.46 9.81
CA ARG A 51 3.86 3.78 9.33
C ARG A 51 3.46 3.74 7.85
N ARG A 52 4.18 3.01 7.01
CA ARG A 52 3.86 2.87 5.58
C ARG A 52 2.57 2.10 5.34
N CYS A 53 2.33 1.01 6.08
CA CYS A 53 1.06 0.28 6.01
C CYS A 53 -0.12 1.17 6.40
N GLU A 54 -0.02 1.85 7.55
CA GLU A 54 -1.08 2.76 8.03
C GLU A 54 -1.37 3.88 7.04
N ALA A 55 -0.32 4.55 6.53
CA ALA A 55 -0.45 5.61 5.55
C ALA A 55 -1.09 5.11 4.24
N TYR A 56 -0.72 3.91 3.78
CA TYR A 56 -1.32 3.32 2.58
C TYR A 56 -2.81 3.05 2.79
N TYR A 57 -3.18 2.39 3.89
CA TYR A 57 -4.59 2.07 4.15
C TYR A 57 -5.43 3.33 4.37
N ALA A 58 -4.94 4.33 5.10
CA ALA A 58 -5.64 5.60 5.26
C ALA A 58 -5.94 6.27 3.92
N ARG A 59 -4.96 6.31 3.01
CA ARG A 59 -5.14 6.83 1.65
C ARG A 59 -6.15 6.00 0.85
N MET A 60 -6.08 4.67 0.93
CA MET A 60 -6.98 3.80 0.17
C MET A 60 -8.41 3.84 0.71
N SER A 61 -8.62 4.02 2.01
CA SER A 61 -9.94 4.25 2.59
C SER A 61 -10.59 5.51 2.02
N GLN A 62 -9.83 6.61 1.89
CA GLN A 62 -10.34 7.85 1.29
C GLN A 62 -10.70 7.66 -0.19
N GLU A 63 -9.86 6.97 -0.95
CA GLU A 63 -10.13 6.72 -2.38
C GLU A 63 -11.30 5.76 -2.58
N LEU A 64 -11.43 4.72 -1.75
CA LEU A 64 -12.59 3.82 -1.76
C LEU A 64 -13.88 4.59 -1.44
N GLU A 65 -13.84 5.50 -0.48
CA GLU A 65 -15.00 6.34 -0.15
C GLU A 65 -15.40 7.23 -1.33
N ARG A 66 -14.42 7.84 -2.01
CA ARG A 66 -14.65 8.64 -3.22
C ARG A 66 -15.25 7.82 -4.35
N LEU A 67 -14.70 6.63 -4.62
CA LEU A 67 -15.21 5.73 -5.65
C LEU A 67 -16.63 5.26 -5.33
N LYS A 68 -16.91 4.92 -4.07
CA LYS A 68 -18.25 4.56 -3.60
C LYS A 68 -19.24 5.70 -3.85
N ALA A 69 -18.88 6.93 -3.47
CA ALA A 69 -19.74 8.09 -3.67
C ALA A 69 -20.08 8.31 -5.14
N ALA A 70 -19.08 8.25 -6.03
CA ALA A 70 -19.28 8.36 -7.47
C ALA A 70 -20.18 7.24 -8.02
N SER A 71 -19.87 5.98 -7.71
CA SER A 71 -20.67 4.84 -8.18
C SER A 71 -22.12 4.89 -7.69
N VAL A 72 -22.36 5.35 -6.46
CA VAL A 72 -23.73 5.49 -5.93
C VAL A 72 -24.46 6.66 -6.60
N ALA A 73 -23.79 7.78 -6.87
CA ALA A 73 -24.39 8.92 -7.60
C ALA A 73 -24.80 8.50 -9.02
N ASP A 74 -23.90 7.85 -9.75
CA ASP A 74 -24.13 7.33 -11.10
C ASP A 74 -25.36 6.40 -11.12
N LEU A 75 -25.42 5.44 -10.19
CA LEU A 75 -26.53 4.48 -10.10
C LEU A 75 -27.87 5.11 -9.72
N ARG A 76 -27.85 6.24 -9.00
CA ARG A 76 -29.06 7.00 -8.65
C ARG A 76 -29.50 7.96 -9.75
N GLY A 77 -28.73 8.08 -10.83
CA GLY A 77 -28.98 9.07 -11.89
C GLY A 77 -28.81 10.51 -11.40
N LEU A 78 -28.01 10.71 -10.35
CA LEU A 78 -27.64 12.05 -9.89
C LEU A 78 -26.44 12.54 -10.72
N PRO A 79 -26.44 13.80 -11.17
CA PRO A 79 -25.32 14.37 -11.91
C PRO A 79 -24.04 14.44 -11.07
#